data_AF-A0A6I4MSY4-F1
#
_entry.id   AF-A0A6I4MSY4-F1
#
_cell.length_a   1.000
_cell.length_b   1.000
_cell.length_c   1.000
_cell.angle_alpha   90.00
_cell.angle_beta   90.00
_cell.angle_gamma   90.00
#
_symmetry.space_group_name_H-M   'P 1'
#
loop_
_entity.id
_entity.type
_entity.pdbx_description
1 polymer ?
#
loop_
_entity_poly.entity_id
_entity_poly.type
_entity_poly.pdbx_seq_one_letter_code
_entity_poly.pdbx_strand_id
1 'polypeptide(L)'
;MTDWAPPPPGDTREQLPDDVLALIETRPYTSTACETAGLLTEAGAVHTYRAGELEAWADRMHQRCRRNQKFTGRLCDCTCH
;
A
#
# COMPACT_ATOMS: atom_id res chain seq x y z
N MET A 1 -3.56 4.56 28.31
CA MET A 1 -4.37 4.02 27.22
C MET A 1 -4.45 5.11 26.17
N THR A 2 -3.92 4.89 24.97
CA THR A 2 -4.03 5.86 23.88
C THR A 2 -5.47 5.86 23.38
N ASP A 3 -6.13 7.02 23.42
CA ASP A 3 -7.43 7.27 22.80
C ASP A 3 -7.31 7.05 21.29
N TRP A 4 -7.60 5.83 20.85
CA TRP A 4 -7.72 5.54 19.44
C TRP A 4 -9.11 6.01 18.99
N ALA A 5 -9.16 7.11 18.25
CA ALA A 5 -10.35 7.56 17.55
C ALA A 5 -10.33 6.99 16.12
N PRO A 6 -11.46 6.42 15.62
CA PRO A 6 -11.55 6.02 14.23
C PRO A 6 -11.40 7.24 13.31
N PRO A 7 -10.74 7.09 12.16
CA PRO A 7 -10.60 8.20 11.20
C PRO A 7 -11.99 8.63 10.68
N PRO A 8 -12.19 9.94 10.41
CA PRO A 8 -13.43 10.44 9.85
C PRO A 8 -13.72 9.83 8.46
N PRO A 9 -15.00 9.77 8.02
CA PRO A 9 -15.34 9.37 6.66
C PRO A 9 -14.60 10.25 5.64
N GLY A 10 -13.94 9.63 4.66
CA GLY A 10 -13.14 10.34 3.64
C GLY A 10 -11.70 10.62 4.05
N ASP A 11 -11.25 10.14 5.21
CA ASP A 11 -9.84 10.24 5.60
C ASP A 11 -8.92 9.51 4.60
N THR A 12 -7.95 10.25 4.05
CA THR A 12 -7.00 9.79 3.04
C THR A 12 -5.67 9.33 3.64
N ARG A 13 -5.49 9.32 4.97
CA ARG A 13 -4.25 8.90 5.64
C ARG A 13 -3.78 7.49 5.26
N GLU A 14 -4.72 6.67 4.81
CA GLU A 14 -4.52 5.28 4.39
C GLU A 14 -4.43 5.12 2.86
N GLN A 15 -4.58 6.21 2.12
CA GLN A 15 -4.40 6.26 0.67
C GLN A 15 -2.96 6.65 0.35
N LEU A 16 -2.47 6.18 -0.80
CA LEU A 16 -1.22 6.70 -1.33
C LEU A 16 -1.44 8.17 -1.75
N PRO A 17 -0.45 9.05 -1.54
CA PRO A 17 -0.46 10.38 -2.15
C PRO A 17 -0.61 10.30 -3.67
N ASP A 18 -1.34 11.25 -4.27
CA ASP A 18 -1.63 11.25 -5.72
C ASP A 18 -0.35 11.24 -6.57
N ASP A 19 0.70 11.90 -6.11
CA ASP A 19 1.99 11.99 -6.79
C ASP A 19 2.81 10.68 -6.70
N VAL A 20 2.57 9.87 -5.68
CA VAL A 20 3.10 8.49 -5.57
C VAL A 20 2.27 7.55 -6.43
N LEU A 21 0.95 7.73 -6.42
CA LEU A 21 0.01 6.94 -7.21
C LEU A 21 0.29 7.06 -8.72
N ALA A 22 0.64 8.27 -9.18
CA ALA A 22 0.98 8.55 -10.57
C ALA A 22 2.23 7.79 -11.08
N LEU A 23 3.04 7.21 -10.19
CA LEU A 23 4.24 6.45 -10.53
C LEU A 23 3.98 4.94 -10.73
N ILE A 24 2.73 4.50 -10.52
CA ILE A 24 2.33 3.09 -10.64
C ILE A 24 1.52 2.92 -11.92
N GLU A 25 1.92 2.00 -12.81
CA GLU A 25 1.25 1.79 -14.11
C GLU A 25 -0.14 1.12 -14.00
N THR A 26 -0.46 0.49 -12.87
CA THR A 26 -1.68 -0.32 -12.70
C THR A 26 -2.75 0.42 -11.90
N ARG A 27 -4.03 0.20 -12.25
CA ARG A 27 -5.16 0.80 -11.55
C ARG A 27 -5.30 0.21 -10.13
N PRO A 28 -4.99 0.97 -9.06
CA PRO A 28 -4.79 0.43 -7.72
C PRO A 28 -6.10 0.21 -6.95
N TYR A 29 -7.25 0.57 -7.52
CA TYR A 29 -8.54 0.44 -6.84
C TYR A 29 -8.99 -1.02 -6.67
N THR A 30 -8.36 -1.98 -7.35
CA THR A 30 -8.59 -3.42 -7.15
C THR A 30 -7.46 -4.15 -6.42
N SER A 31 -6.34 -3.48 -6.13
CA SER A 31 -5.18 -4.14 -5.52
C SER A 31 -5.28 -4.16 -4.00
N THR A 32 -4.91 -5.31 -3.43
CA THR A 32 -4.65 -5.50 -2.01
C THR A 32 -3.41 -4.71 -1.58
N ALA A 33 -3.24 -4.51 -0.28
CA ALA A 33 -2.05 -3.80 0.23
C ALA A 33 -0.74 -4.45 -0.24
N CYS A 34 -0.66 -5.78 -0.24
CA CYS A 34 0.54 -6.49 -0.70
C CYS A 34 0.77 -6.36 -2.22
N GLU A 35 -0.27 -6.39 -3.04
CA GLU A 35 -0.14 -6.11 -4.48
C GLU A 35 0.34 -4.67 -4.72
N THR A 36 -0.22 -3.71 -3.97
CA THR A 36 0.22 -2.31 -4.03
C THR A 36 1.68 -2.16 -3.58
N ALA A 37 2.15 -2.92 -2.59
CA ALA A 37 3.56 -2.93 -2.17
C ALA A 37 4.50 -3.45 -3.27
N GLY A 38 4.08 -4.51 -4.00
CA GLY A 38 4.80 -5.01 -5.17
C GLY A 38 4.92 -3.95 -6.26
N LEU A 39 3.81 -3.28 -6.58
CA LEU A 39 3.76 -2.19 -7.56
C LEU A 39 4.66 -1.00 -7.18
N LEU A 40 4.74 -0.66 -5.90
CA LEU A 40 5.64 0.38 -5.40
C LEU A 40 7.11 -0.02 -5.53
N THR A 41 7.42 -1.30 -5.28
CA THR A 41 8.77 -1.85 -5.44
C THR A 41 9.19 -1.80 -6.92
N GLU A 42 8.30 -2.21 -7.82
CA GLU A 42 8.51 -2.12 -9.28
C GLU A 42 8.69 -0.67 -9.74
N ALA A 43 7.83 0.25 -9.26
CA ALA A 43 7.96 1.68 -9.53
C ALA A 43 9.31 2.24 -9.03
N GLY A 44 9.83 1.75 -7.90
CA GLY A 44 11.15 2.13 -7.38
C GLY A 44 12.32 1.74 -8.29
N ALA A 45 12.19 0.62 -9.01
CA ALA A 45 13.19 0.18 -9.99
C ALA A 45 13.23 1.08 -11.25
N VAL A 46 12.09 1.70 -11.61
CA VAL A 46 11.97 2.62 -12.75
C VAL A 46 12.27 4.06 -12.35
N HIS A 47 11.71 4.52 -11.24
CA HIS A 47 11.80 5.88 -10.72
C HIS A 47 12.84 5.98 -9.61
N THR A 48 14.10 5.69 -9.95
CA THR A 48 15.21 5.57 -8.98
C THR A 48 15.42 6.83 -8.13
N TYR A 49 15.08 8.02 -8.65
CA TYR A 49 15.14 9.29 -7.91
C TYR A 49 14.16 9.37 -6.71
N ARG A 50 13.14 8.51 -6.66
CA ARG A 50 12.18 8.36 -5.55
C ARG A 50 12.18 6.97 -4.92
N ALA A 51 13.15 6.11 -5.25
CA ALA A 51 13.18 4.72 -4.80
C ALA A 51 13.01 4.58 -3.28
N GLY A 52 13.73 5.37 -2.47
CA GLY A 52 13.62 5.30 -1.01
C GLY A 52 12.24 5.72 -0.46
N GLU A 53 11.56 6.64 -1.13
CA GLU A 53 10.19 7.03 -0.75
C GLU A 53 9.18 5.91 -1.10
N LEU A 54 9.33 5.32 -2.28
CA LEU A 54 8.49 4.23 -2.77
C LEU A 54 8.67 2.97 -1.92
N GLU A 55 9.91 2.66 -1.51
CA GLU A 55 10.23 1.59 -0.58
C GLU A 55 9.57 1.81 0.79
N ALA A 56 9.65 3.02 1.35
CA ALA A 56 8.98 3.35 2.60
C ALA A 56 7.45 3.21 2.51
N TRP A 57 6.85 3.48 1.36
CA TRP A 57 5.43 3.23 1.13
C TRP A 57 5.12 1.73 0.97
N ALA A 58 5.98 0.97 0.29
CA ALA A 58 5.84 -0.48 0.16
C ALA A 58 5.85 -1.16 1.53
N ASP A 59 6.77 -0.76 2.42
CA ASP A 59 6.83 -1.24 3.81
C ASP A 59 5.54 -0.96 4.58
N ARG A 60 5.00 0.25 4.47
CA ARG A 60 3.71 0.61 5.09
C ARG A 60 2.57 -0.26 4.56
N MET A 61 2.58 -0.57 3.27
CA MET A 61 1.56 -1.44 2.67
C MET A 61 1.70 -2.89 3.13
N HIS A 62 2.91 -3.42 3.27
CA HIS A 62 3.15 -4.74 3.86
C HIS A 62 2.68 -4.80 5.33
N GLN A 63 2.94 -3.77 6.14
CA GLN A 63 2.47 -3.71 7.53
C GLN A 63 0.94 -3.71 7.65
N ARG A 64 0.23 -3.19 6.63
CA ARG A 64 -1.24 -3.20 6.57
C ARG A 64 -1.80 -4.51 6.05
N CYS A 65 -0.97 -5.32 5.40
CA CYS A 65 -1.39 -6.56 4.79
C CYS A 65 -1.94 -7.49 5.88
N ARG A 66 -3.06 -8.13 5.58
CA ARG A 66 -3.68 -9.13 6.46
C ARG A 66 -3.67 -10.45 5.73
N ARG A 67 -3.31 -11.52 6.44
CA ARG A 67 -3.36 -12.89 5.90
C ARG A 67 -4.72 -13.24 5.30
N ASN A 68 -5.81 -12.72 5.84
CA ASN A 68 -7.14 -12.78 5.23
C ASN A 68 -7.58 -11.37 4.77
N GLN A 69 -7.67 -11.17 3.45
CA GLN A 69 -7.99 -9.89 2.86
C GLN A 69 -9.49 -9.62 2.92
N LYS A 70 -9.89 -8.61 3.70
CA LYS A 70 -11.32 -8.29 3.93
C LYS A 70 -12.10 -7.95 2.66
N PHE A 71 -11.46 -7.28 1.70
CA PHE A 71 -12.14 -6.77 0.49
C PHE A 71 -12.28 -7.83 -0.61
N THR A 72 -11.30 -8.71 -0.75
CA THR A 72 -11.30 -9.75 -1.80
C THR A 72 -11.71 -11.12 -1.28
N GLY A 73 -11.71 -11.33 0.04
CA GLY A 73 -11.94 -12.63 0.67
C GLY A 73 -10.82 -13.64 0.42
N ARG A 74 -9.70 -13.22 -0.19
CA ARG A 74 -8.57 -14.08 -0.55
C ARG A 74 -7.53 -14.07 0.55
N LEU A 75 -6.84 -15.20 0.72
CA LEU A 75 -5.66 -15.24 1.56
C LEU A 75 -4.50 -14.51 0.87
N CYS A 76 -3.72 -13.74 1.63
CA CYS A 76 -2.42 -13.30 1.13
C CYS A 76 -1.45 -14.48 1.10
N ASP A 77 -0.73 -14.61 0.00
CA ASP A 77 0.34 -15.58 -0.25
C ASP A 77 1.75 -14.96 -0.14
N CYS A 78 1.81 -13.67 0.16
CA CYS A 78 3.02 -12.92 0.46
C CYS A 78 3.83 -13.50 1.64
N THR A 79 5.16 -13.39 1.57
CA THR A 79 6.09 -13.84 2.62
C THR A 79 6.19 -12.90 3.82
N CYS A 80 5.49 -11.76 3.82
CA CYS A 80 5.46 -10.80 4.94
C CYS A 80 4.58 -11.24 6.13
N HIS A 81 4.16 -12.51 6.18
CA HIS A 81 3.28 -13.09 7.19
C HIS A 81 3.80 -14.43 7.73
#